data_AF-A0A968HTM2-F1
#
_entry.id   AF-A0A968HTM2-F1
#
_cell.length_a   1.000
_cell.length_b   1.000
_cell.length_c   1.000
_cell.angle_alpha   90.00
_cell.angle_beta   90.00
_cell.angle_gamma   90.00
#
_symmetry.space_group_name_H-M   'P 1'
#
loop_
_entity.id
_entity.type
_entity.pdbx_description
1 polymer ?
#
loop_
_entity_poly.entity_id
_entity_poly.type
_entity_poly.pdbx_seq_one_letter_code
_entity_poly.pdbx_strand_id
1 'polypeptide(L)'
;MNPSPKGFSFRTFCLLLVVLGVLLRFTALDHKSYWHDEAYTSLRAAGYTIDEVNQTLFRDRPVQVSELQTFQQLKPQSTIQDTIRSLAVEDPQHPPFYFLLSRAWMQLWGPERVAMRSLAVVLGLMGIPLIYVLGRDLGQETRLGWIAAAIYALSPFELLFSQIARQYSLLSVLTLASGWCLWRSHRGAVGGNPG
;
A
#
# COMPACT_ATOMS: atom_id res chain seq x y z
N MET A 1 -40.99 -31.90 2.35
CA MET A 1 -39.52 -31.68 2.39
C MET A 1 -39.29 -30.23 2.79
N ASN A 2 -38.95 -29.98 4.05
CA ASN A 2 -38.60 -28.64 4.51
C ASN A 2 -37.11 -28.43 4.15
N PRO A 3 -36.73 -27.41 3.36
CA PRO A 3 -35.32 -27.16 3.10
C PRO A 3 -34.65 -26.87 4.45
N SER A 4 -33.59 -27.63 4.76
CA SER A 4 -32.80 -27.30 5.94
C SER A 4 -32.33 -25.85 5.81
N PRO A 5 -32.43 -25.03 6.88
CA PRO A 5 -31.87 -23.69 6.84
C PRO A 5 -30.39 -23.86 6.51
N LYS A 6 -29.94 -23.28 5.39
CA LYS A 6 -28.53 -23.31 5.00
C LYS A 6 -27.74 -22.63 6.12
N GLY A 7 -27.21 -23.44 7.04
CA GLY A 7 -26.41 -22.97 8.15
C GLY A 7 -25.27 -22.11 7.64
N PHE A 8 -24.92 -21.10 8.42
CA PHE A 8 -23.83 -20.18 8.10
C PHE A 8 -22.52 -20.97 7.91
N SER A 9 -22.00 -20.99 6.69
CA SER A 9 -20.82 -21.80 6.37
C SER A 9 -19.54 -21.11 6.82
N PHE A 10 -18.52 -21.88 7.22
CA PHE A 10 -17.21 -21.37 7.60
C PHE A 10 -16.60 -20.43 6.54
N ARG A 11 -16.77 -20.77 5.25
CA ARG A 11 -16.28 -19.92 4.15
C ARG A 11 -17.05 -18.61 4.08
N THR A 12 -18.37 -18.65 4.28
CA THR A 12 -19.21 -17.44 4.34
C THR A 12 -18.77 -16.54 5.49
N PHE A 13 -18.44 -17.13 6.66
CA PHE A 13 -17.91 -16.38 7.79
C PHE A 13 -16.61 -15.64 7.44
N CYS A 14 -15.59 -16.37 6.97
CA CYS A 14 -14.31 -15.75 6.59
C CYS A 14 -14.47 -14.71 5.48
N LEU A 15 -15.36 -14.97 4.50
CA LEU A 15 -15.64 -14.00 3.45
C LEU A 15 -16.23 -12.71 4.01
N LEU A 16 -17.17 -12.78 4.95
CA LEU A 16 -17.73 -11.59 5.59
C LEU A 16 -16.66 -10.81 6.37
N LEU A 17 -15.75 -11.50 7.06
CA LEU A 17 -14.62 -10.86 7.73
C LEU A 17 -13.69 -10.16 6.72
N VAL A 18 -13.41 -10.80 5.59
CA VAL A 18 -12.63 -10.19 4.51
C VAL A 18 -13.34 -8.97 3.94
N VAL A 19 -14.64 -9.07 3.62
CA VAL A 19 -15.43 -7.93 3.13
C VAL A 19 -15.44 -6.78 4.13
N LEU A 20 -15.63 -7.06 5.42
CA LEU A 20 -15.52 -6.06 6.48
C LEU A 20 -14.14 -5.40 6.47
N GLY A 21 -13.07 -6.19 6.43
CA GLY A 21 -11.71 -5.67 6.34
C GLY A 21 -11.46 -4.84 5.08
N VAL A 22 -12.03 -5.20 3.94
CA VAL A 22 -11.97 -4.41 2.71
C VAL A 22 -12.68 -3.07 2.90
N LEU A 23 -13.91 -3.06 3.42
CA LEU A 23 -14.68 -1.84 3.65
C LEU A 23 -13.97 -0.90 4.63
N LEU A 24 -13.40 -1.44 5.70
CA LEU A 24 -12.63 -0.68 6.69
C LEU A 24 -11.41 0.02 6.08
N ARG A 25 -10.83 -0.48 4.98
CA ARG A 25 -9.71 0.20 4.30
C ARG A 25 -10.13 1.49 3.60
N PHE A 26 -11.41 1.65 3.25
CA PHE A 26 -11.91 2.85 2.60
C PHE A 26 -12.49 3.90 3.57
N THR A 27 -12.60 3.58 4.87
CA THR A 27 -13.19 4.52 5.83
C THR A 27 -12.24 5.68 6.15
N ALA A 28 -12.77 6.91 6.14
CA ALA A 28 -12.09 8.13 6.59
C ALA A 28 -10.75 8.42 5.88
N LEU A 29 -10.63 8.08 4.59
CA LEU A 29 -9.45 8.41 3.79
C LEU A 29 -9.24 9.92 3.62
N ASP A 30 -10.29 10.73 3.74
CA ASP A 30 -10.32 12.18 3.57
C ASP A 30 -10.21 12.94 4.91
N HIS A 31 -10.83 12.41 5.97
CA HIS A 31 -10.91 13.08 7.28
C HIS A 31 -9.66 12.91 8.17
N LYS A 32 -8.79 11.94 7.86
CA LYS A 32 -7.55 11.74 8.62
C LYS A 32 -6.54 12.84 8.30
N SER A 33 -5.95 13.41 9.36
CA SER A 33 -4.80 14.33 9.25
C SER A 33 -3.75 13.76 8.30
N TYR A 34 -3.25 14.60 7.40
CA TYR A 34 -2.20 14.21 6.48
C TYR A 34 -0.89 14.16 7.25
N TRP A 35 -0.37 12.95 7.47
CA TRP A 35 0.80 12.77 8.33
C TRP A 35 2.06 13.28 7.62
N HIS A 36 3.03 13.73 8.41
CA HIS A 36 4.36 14.16 7.99
C HIS A 36 4.93 13.29 6.86
N ASP A 37 5.02 11.98 7.06
CA ASP A 37 5.58 11.06 6.07
C ASP A 37 4.80 10.97 4.76
N GLU A 38 3.48 11.18 4.79
CA GLU A 38 2.66 11.26 3.58
C GLU A 38 2.94 12.57 2.81
N ALA A 39 3.17 13.66 3.53
CA ALA A 39 3.57 14.94 2.94
C ALA A 39 4.92 14.83 2.23
N TYR A 40 5.90 14.18 2.86
CA TYR A 40 7.18 13.88 2.21
C TYR A 40 7.00 12.97 1.00
N THR A 41 6.15 11.95 1.08
CA THR A 41 5.87 11.08 -0.06
C THR A 41 5.32 11.87 -1.25
N SER A 42 4.34 12.75 -1.02
CA SER A 42 3.79 13.61 -2.07
C SER A 42 4.83 14.56 -2.65
N LEU A 43 5.64 15.18 -1.79
CA LEU A 43 6.72 16.09 -2.18
C LEU A 43 7.76 15.41 -3.09
N ARG A 44 8.19 14.19 -2.72
CA ARG A 44 9.15 13.39 -3.48
C ARG A 44 8.54 12.92 -4.81
N ALA A 45 7.32 12.39 -4.77
CA ALA A 45 6.61 11.94 -5.96
C ALA A 45 6.33 13.09 -6.95
N ALA A 46 6.07 14.29 -6.43
CA ALA A 46 5.93 15.53 -7.20
C ALA A 46 7.24 15.98 -7.86
N GLY A 47 8.41 15.57 -7.34
CA GLY A 47 9.73 15.93 -7.87
C GLY A 47 10.34 17.18 -7.24
N TYR A 48 9.91 17.54 -6.03
CA TYR A 48 10.52 18.62 -5.24
C TYR A 48 11.61 18.09 -4.32
N THR A 49 12.54 18.97 -3.95
CA THR A 49 13.52 18.73 -2.90
C THR A 49 13.19 19.56 -1.65
N ILE A 50 13.66 19.14 -0.49
CA ILE A 50 13.48 19.87 0.77
C ILE A 50 14.26 21.18 0.73
N ASP A 51 15.41 21.20 0.04
CA ASP A 51 16.12 22.44 -0.22
C ASP A 51 15.25 23.47 -0.96
N GLU A 52 14.50 23.05 -2.00
CA GLU A 52 13.57 23.94 -2.72
C GLU A 52 12.45 24.47 -1.82
N VAL A 53 11.90 23.60 -0.95
CA VAL A 53 10.89 24.02 0.04
C VAL A 53 11.48 25.03 1.01
N ASN A 54 12.66 24.76 1.54
CA ASN A 54 13.29 25.61 2.53
C ASN A 54 13.60 27.00 1.98
N GLN A 55 14.15 27.06 0.77
CA GLN A 55 14.46 28.31 0.08
C GLN A 55 13.21 29.13 -0.29
N THR A 56 12.04 28.51 -0.38
CA THR A 56 10.78 29.18 -0.76
C THR A 56 9.99 29.64 0.45
N LEU A 57 9.92 28.81 1.51
CA LEU A 57 9.02 29.03 2.65
C LEU A 57 9.71 29.71 3.84
N PHE A 58 10.95 29.34 4.19
CA PHE A 58 11.61 29.83 5.41
C PHE A 58 12.41 31.12 5.14
N ARG A 59 11.71 32.20 4.79
CA ARG A 59 12.28 33.54 4.54
C ARG A 59 11.86 34.57 5.60
N ASP A 60 11.93 34.19 6.88
CA ASP A 60 11.56 35.05 8.04
C ASP A 60 10.20 35.75 7.90
N ARG A 61 9.24 35.06 7.28
CA ARG A 61 7.87 35.54 7.07
C ARG A 61 6.85 34.49 7.49
N PRO A 62 5.61 34.89 7.82
CA PRO A 62 4.51 33.95 8.00
C PRO A 62 4.27 33.14 6.72
N VAL A 63 4.13 31.82 6.86
CA VAL A 63 3.86 30.89 5.76
C VAL A 63 2.37 30.56 5.71
N GLN A 64 1.74 30.75 4.56
CA GLN A 64 0.33 30.37 4.36
C GLN A 64 0.19 28.88 4.04
N VAL A 65 -0.94 28.29 4.43
CA VAL A 65 -1.24 26.86 4.18
C VAL A 65 -1.31 26.54 2.68
N SER A 66 -1.80 27.46 1.86
CA SER A 66 -1.86 27.32 0.40
C SER A 66 -0.47 27.17 -0.23
N GLU A 67 0.55 27.85 0.31
CA GLU A 67 1.93 27.74 -0.17
C GLU A 67 2.52 26.36 0.11
N LEU A 68 2.21 25.78 1.27
CA LEU A 68 2.61 24.40 1.63
C LEU A 68 1.96 23.36 0.70
N GLN A 69 0.72 23.61 0.29
CA GLN A 69 -0.02 22.71 -0.60
C GLN A 69 0.56 22.65 -2.02
N THR A 70 1.26 23.70 -2.48
CA THR A 70 1.96 23.71 -3.77
C THR A 70 2.94 22.55 -3.89
N PHE A 71 3.65 22.22 -2.80
CA PHE A 71 4.64 21.13 -2.79
C PHE A 71 4.02 19.72 -2.75
N GLN A 72 2.69 19.63 -2.66
CA GLN A 72 1.96 18.37 -2.79
C GLN A 72 1.40 18.19 -4.21
N GLN A 73 1.53 19.20 -5.08
CA GLN A 73 1.12 19.14 -6.48
C GLN A 73 2.29 18.67 -7.35
N LEU A 74 2.02 18.07 -8.52
CA LEU A 74 3.07 17.72 -9.47
C LEU A 74 3.82 19.00 -9.91
N LYS A 75 5.14 19.02 -9.70
CA LYS A 75 6.00 20.13 -10.13
C LYS A 75 5.92 20.28 -11.66
N PRO A 76 5.64 21.49 -12.19
CA PRO A 76 5.63 21.72 -13.63
C PRO A 76 6.93 21.26 -14.29
N GLN A 77 6.80 20.60 -15.44
CA GLN A 77 7.91 20.00 -16.21
C GLN A 77 8.80 19.01 -15.46
N SER A 78 8.44 18.57 -14.25
CA SER A 78 9.20 17.54 -13.55
C SER A 78 9.16 16.20 -14.28
N THR A 79 10.19 15.40 -14.06
CA THR A 79 10.36 14.09 -14.66
C THR A 79 10.48 13.01 -13.59
N ILE A 80 10.47 11.74 -14.01
CA ILE A 80 10.77 10.60 -13.14
C ILE A 80 12.17 10.73 -12.51
N GLN A 81 13.13 11.33 -13.23
CA GLN A 81 14.49 11.51 -12.74
C GLN A 81 14.53 12.46 -11.54
N ASP A 82 13.68 13.49 -11.51
CA ASP A 82 13.60 14.42 -10.38
C ASP A 82 13.11 13.72 -9.12
N THR A 83 12.10 12.86 -9.23
CA THR A 83 11.64 12.02 -8.13
C THR A 83 12.76 11.11 -7.61
N ILE A 84 13.48 10.41 -8.49
CA ILE A 84 14.59 9.52 -8.09
C ILE A 84 15.71 10.33 -7.44
N ARG A 85 16.09 11.46 -8.02
CA ARG A 85 17.16 12.32 -7.51
C ARG A 85 16.80 12.88 -6.14
N SER A 86 15.57 13.34 -5.94
CA SER A 86 15.12 13.87 -4.65
C SER A 86 15.24 12.83 -3.53
N LEU A 87 14.93 11.56 -3.82
CA LEU A 87 15.10 10.45 -2.89
C LEU A 87 16.57 10.11 -2.67
N ALA A 88 17.35 9.96 -3.74
CA ALA A 88 18.75 9.58 -3.64
C ALA A 88 19.60 10.58 -2.82
N VAL A 89 19.27 11.88 -2.91
CA VAL A 89 20.03 12.94 -2.23
C VAL A 89 19.57 13.15 -0.80
N GLU A 90 18.25 13.14 -0.55
CA GLU A 90 17.71 13.62 0.73
C GLU A 90 16.96 12.55 1.54
N ASP A 91 16.71 11.36 0.97
CA ASP A 91 16.02 10.25 1.63
C ASP A 91 16.51 8.87 1.11
N PRO A 92 17.84 8.60 1.12
CA PRO A 92 18.43 7.43 0.46
C PRO A 92 18.04 6.09 1.11
N GLN A 93 17.50 6.11 2.33
CA GLN A 93 16.98 4.93 3.02
C GLN A 93 15.70 4.35 2.40
N HIS A 94 15.10 5.04 1.43
CA HIS A 94 13.83 4.64 0.83
C HIS A 94 13.99 4.21 -0.64
N PRO A 95 13.65 2.96 -0.99
CA PRO A 95 13.67 2.52 -2.37
C PRO A 95 12.71 3.33 -3.26
N PRO A 96 13.10 3.66 -4.50
CA PRO A 96 12.34 4.61 -5.32
C PRO A 96 11.00 4.05 -5.83
N PHE A 97 10.83 2.73 -5.87
CA PHE A 97 9.73 2.11 -6.61
C PHE A 97 8.33 2.56 -6.15
N TYR A 98 8.10 2.67 -4.84
CA TYR A 98 6.80 3.16 -4.34
C TYR A 98 6.53 4.62 -4.75
N PHE A 99 7.54 5.47 -4.73
CA PHE A 99 7.41 6.88 -5.08
C PHE A 99 7.22 7.08 -6.59
N LEU A 100 7.80 6.19 -7.40
CA LEU A 100 7.54 6.15 -8.84
C LEU A 100 6.09 5.74 -9.14
N LEU A 101 5.58 4.72 -8.45
CA LEU A 101 4.17 4.34 -8.53
C LEU A 101 3.27 5.49 -8.07
N SER A 102 3.64 6.15 -6.97
CA SER A 102 2.91 7.31 -6.45
C SER A 102 2.87 8.46 -7.46
N ARG A 103 4.00 8.78 -8.10
CA ARG A 103 4.06 9.78 -9.17
C ARG A 103 3.14 9.42 -10.34
N ALA A 104 3.21 8.19 -10.82
CA ALA A 104 2.33 7.73 -11.89
C ALA A 104 0.85 7.81 -11.47
N TRP A 105 0.55 7.48 -10.21
CA TRP A 105 -0.79 7.59 -9.66
C TRP A 105 -1.28 9.04 -9.60
N MET A 106 -0.42 9.99 -9.20
CA MET A 106 -0.73 11.43 -9.23
C MET A 106 -1.05 11.93 -10.65
N GLN A 107 -0.35 11.41 -11.66
CA GLN A 107 -0.59 11.78 -13.06
C GLN A 107 -1.92 11.25 -13.59
N LEU A 108 -2.39 10.11 -13.08
CA LEU A 108 -3.63 9.46 -13.53
C LEU A 108 -4.86 9.97 -12.79
N TRP A 109 -4.76 10.12 -11.47
CA TRP A 109 -5.91 10.35 -10.59
C TRP A 109 -5.89 11.71 -9.89
N GLY A 110 -4.81 12.47 -10.06
CA GLY A 110 -4.60 13.73 -9.36
C GLY A 110 -3.75 13.57 -8.09
N PRO A 111 -3.18 14.68 -7.60
CA PRO A 111 -2.30 14.69 -6.44
C PRO A 111 -3.03 14.85 -5.10
N GLU A 112 -4.37 14.73 -5.07
CA GLU A 112 -5.11 14.90 -3.83
C GLU A 112 -4.77 13.80 -2.82
N ARG A 113 -4.90 14.14 -1.52
CA ARG A 113 -4.63 13.23 -0.41
C ARG A 113 -5.36 11.88 -0.53
N VAL A 114 -6.61 11.91 -0.99
CA VAL A 114 -7.43 10.72 -1.18
C VAL A 114 -6.90 9.86 -2.32
N ALA A 115 -6.50 10.47 -3.44
CA ALA A 115 -5.89 9.77 -4.56
C ALA A 115 -4.58 9.08 -4.12
N MET A 116 -3.72 9.79 -3.40
CA MET A 116 -2.47 9.23 -2.87
C MET A 116 -2.69 8.06 -1.91
N ARG A 117 -3.66 8.17 -0.99
CA ARG A 117 -4.02 7.08 -0.07
C ARG A 117 -4.66 5.90 -0.80
N SER A 118 -5.42 6.14 -1.86
CA SER A 118 -6.06 5.08 -2.64
C SER A 118 -5.05 4.11 -3.27
N LEU A 119 -3.86 4.57 -3.65
CA LEU A 119 -2.78 3.70 -4.10
C LEU A 119 -2.37 2.71 -3.00
N ALA A 120 -2.16 3.20 -1.77
CA ALA A 120 -1.84 2.34 -0.63
C ALA A 120 -2.97 1.34 -0.35
N VAL A 121 -4.24 1.75 -0.48
CA VAL A 121 -5.40 0.86 -0.33
C VAL A 121 -5.37 -0.24 -1.37
N VAL A 122 -5.20 0.11 -2.65
CA VAL A 122 -5.12 -0.87 -3.75
C VAL A 122 -4.03 -1.89 -3.49
N LEU A 123 -2.83 -1.44 -3.12
CA LEU A 123 -1.72 -2.35 -2.79
C LEU A 123 -2.06 -3.21 -1.56
N GLY A 124 -2.58 -2.62 -0.48
CA GLY A 124 -2.97 -3.37 0.72
C GLY A 124 -4.05 -4.44 0.44
N LEU A 125 -4.95 -4.18 -0.51
CA LEU A 125 -5.96 -5.15 -0.95
C LEU A 125 -5.34 -6.33 -1.70
N MET A 126 -4.25 -6.12 -2.46
CA MET A 126 -3.51 -7.21 -3.12
C MET A 126 -2.86 -8.17 -2.12
N GLY A 127 -2.60 -7.73 -0.88
CA GLY A 127 -2.10 -8.59 0.19
C GLY A 127 -3.07 -9.70 0.58
N ILE A 128 -4.38 -9.46 0.52
CA ILE A 128 -5.43 -10.43 0.91
C ILE A 128 -5.41 -11.71 0.06
N PRO A 129 -5.47 -11.66 -1.29
CA PRO A 129 -5.37 -12.88 -2.10
C PRO A 129 -3.98 -13.53 -1.99
N LEU A 130 -2.90 -12.77 -1.82
CA LEU A 130 -1.55 -13.32 -1.68
C LEU A 130 -1.39 -14.15 -0.40
N ILE A 131 -1.82 -13.62 0.76
CA ILE A 131 -1.76 -14.35 2.01
C ILE A 131 -2.71 -15.56 2.00
N TYR A 132 -3.86 -15.47 1.32
CA TYR A 132 -4.74 -16.61 1.11
C TYR A 132 -4.02 -17.76 0.39
N VAL A 133 -3.39 -17.45 -0.76
CA VAL A 133 -2.69 -18.47 -1.56
C VAL A 133 -1.51 -19.03 -0.78
N LEU A 134 -0.70 -18.18 -0.14
CA LEU A 134 0.43 -18.60 0.68
C LEU A 134 -0.02 -19.51 1.84
N GLY A 135 -1.04 -19.11 2.60
CA GLY A 135 -1.56 -19.90 3.73
C GLY A 135 -2.15 -21.23 3.29
N ARG A 136 -2.87 -21.26 2.15
CA ARG A 136 -3.38 -22.50 1.56
C ARG A 136 -2.24 -23.42 1.15
N ASP A 137 -1.22 -22.90 0.48
CA ASP A 137 -0.13 -23.72 -0.07
C ASP A 137 0.82 -24.22 1.04
N LEU A 138 1.05 -23.42 2.09
CA LEU A 138 1.82 -23.82 3.28
C LEU A 138 1.10 -24.92 4.06
N GLY A 139 -0.19 -24.70 4.34
CA GLY A 139 -1.01 -25.61 5.13
C GLY A 139 -1.58 -26.80 4.35
N GLN A 140 -1.47 -26.79 3.02
CA GLN A 140 -2.13 -27.75 2.11
C GLN A 140 -3.65 -27.85 2.31
N GLU A 141 -4.27 -26.81 2.87
CA GLU A 141 -5.70 -26.81 3.21
C GLU A 141 -6.35 -25.48 2.84
N THR A 142 -7.51 -25.53 2.19
CA THR A 142 -8.27 -24.33 1.82
C THR A 142 -8.71 -23.53 3.04
N ARG A 143 -8.99 -24.18 4.18
CA ARG A 143 -9.40 -23.50 5.41
C ARG A 143 -8.32 -22.58 5.94
N LEU A 144 -7.06 -23.01 5.92
CA LEU A 144 -5.92 -22.20 6.39
C LEU A 144 -5.71 -20.95 5.54
N GLY A 145 -5.91 -21.03 4.23
CA GLY A 145 -5.93 -19.84 3.37
C GLY A 145 -7.01 -18.83 3.77
N TRP A 146 -8.24 -19.28 4.01
CA TRP A 146 -9.34 -18.41 4.47
C TRP A 146 -9.08 -17.78 5.84
N ILE A 147 -8.51 -18.53 6.78
CA ILE A 147 -8.13 -18.02 8.11
C ILE A 147 -7.07 -16.93 7.95
N ALA A 148 -6.01 -17.19 7.18
CA ALA A 148 -4.93 -16.23 6.98
C ALA A 148 -5.43 -14.94 6.30
N ALA A 149 -6.31 -15.07 5.29
CA ALA A 149 -6.95 -13.94 4.63
C ALA A 149 -7.81 -13.11 5.60
N ALA A 150 -8.61 -13.75 6.44
CA ALA A 150 -9.45 -13.06 7.42
C ALA A 150 -8.62 -12.33 8.49
N ILE A 151 -7.56 -12.98 9.01
CA ILE A 151 -6.63 -12.38 9.97
C ILE A 151 -5.93 -11.16 9.34
N TYR A 152 -5.43 -11.28 8.12
CA TYR A 152 -4.77 -10.17 7.42
C TYR A 152 -5.74 -9.03 7.08
N ALA A 153 -6.96 -9.37 6.64
CA ALA A 153 -7.98 -8.37 6.30
C ALA A 153 -8.39 -7.54 7.52
N LEU A 154 -8.41 -8.13 8.72
CA LEU A 154 -8.78 -7.43 9.96
C LEU A 154 -7.58 -6.99 10.81
N SER A 155 -6.35 -7.27 10.36
CA SER A 155 -5.14 -6.87 11.07
C SER A 155 -5.09 -5.34 11.22
N PRO A 156 -5.04 -4.79 12.44
CA PRO A 156 -4.99 -3.35 12.65
C PRO A 156 -3.82 -2.67 11.94
N PHE A 157 -2.67 -3.35 11.86
CA PHE A 157 -1.49 -2.84 11.17
C PHE A 157 -1.69 -2.75 9.66
N GLU A 158 -2.25 -3.79 9.04
CA GLU A 158 -2.49 -3.81 7.59
C GLU A 158 -3.60 -2.85 7.18
N LEU A 159 -4.61 -2.67 8.05
CA LEU A 159 -5.61 -1.61 7.89
C LEU A 159 -4.96 -0.23 7.95
N LEU A 160 -4.18 0.05 8.98
CA LEU A 160 -3.47 1.32 9.14
C LEU A 160 -2.57 1.63 7.95
N PHE A 161 -1.71 0.68 7.56
CA PHE A 161 -0.75 0.87 6.47
C PHE A 161 -1.42 1.02 5.10
N SER A 162 -2.55 0.34 4.86
CA SER A 162 -3.31 0.53 3.63
C SER A 162 -3.94 1.92 3.49
N GLN A 163 -4.02 2.70 4.58
CA GLN A 163 -4.66 4.02 4.59
C GLN A 163 -3.67 5.18 4.67
N ILE A 164 -2.38 4.88 4.75
CA ILE A 164 -1.32 5.88 4.78
C ILE A 164 -0.63 5.83 3.41
N ALA A 165 -0.49 6.99 2.75
CA ALA A 165 0.21 7.11 1.48
C ALA A 165 1.74 6.93 1.67
N ARG A 166 2.15 5.71 2.02
CA ARG A 166 3.53 5.26 2.26
C ARG A 166 3.75 3.85 1.71
N GLN A 167 5.03 3.49 1.57
CA GLN A 167 5.48 2.24 0.98
C GLN A 167 5.14 0.95 1.76
N TYR A 168 4.55 1.05 2.96
CA TYR A 168 4.31 -0.11 3.83
C TYR A 168 3.44 -1.18 3.17
N SER A 169 2.33 -0.80 2.51
CA SER A 169 1.48 -1.78 1.82
C SER A 169 2.18 -2.45 0.65
N LEU A 170 3.04 -1.71 -0.07
CA LEU A 170 3.88 -2.30 -1.12
C LEU A 170 4.85 -3.32 -0.54
N LEU A 171 5.49 -2.97 0.59
CA LEU A 171 6.41 -3.86 1.30
C LEU A 171 5.68 -5.15 1.70
N SER A 172 4.52 -5.06 2.36
CA SER A 172 3.72 -6.25 2.74
C SER A 172 3.41 -7.14 1.53
N VAL A 173 2.95 -6.56 0.43
CA VAL A 173 2.64 -7.30 -0.81
C VAL A 173 3.88 -8.00 -1.38
N LEU A 174 5.00 -7.28 -1.50
CA LEU A 174 6.24 -7.83 -2.05
C LEU A 174 6.83 -8.90 -1.15
N THR A 175 6.74 -8.75 0.18
CA THR A 175 7.16 -9.78 1.14
C THR A 175 6.31 -11.04 0.99
N LEU A 176 4.98 -10.92 0.90
CA LEU A 176 4.08 -12.05 0.69
C LEU A 176 4.32 -12.75 -0.65
N ALA A 177 4.47 -11.96 -1.73
CA ALA A 177 4.74 -12.48 -3.06
C ALA A 177 6.10 -13.19 -3.11
N SER A 178 7.15 -12.59 -2.53
CA SER A 178 8.48 -13.20 -2.43
C SER A 178 8.45 -14.51 -1.63
N GLY A 179 7.78 -14.51 -0.47
CA GLY A 179 7.62 -15.71 0.35
C GLY A 179 6.87 -16.83 -0.38
N TRP A 180 5.82 -16.49 -1.14
CA TRP A 180 5.09 -17.45 -1.95
C TRP A 180 5.92 -17.99 -3.12
N CYS A 181 6.66 -17.14 -3.83
CA CYS A 181 7.56 -17.56 -4.89
C CYS A 181 8.67 -18.49 -4.36
N LEU A 182 9.27 -18.16 -3.22
CA LEU A 182 10.28 -18.99 -2.56
C LEU A 182 9.72 -20.36 -2.19
N TRP A 183 8.54 -20.39 -1.57
CA TRP A 183 7.86 -21.63 -1.22
C TRP A 183 7.60 -22.52 -2.44
N ARG A 184 7.11 -21.91 -3.53
CA ARG A 184 6.81 -22.61 -4.77
C ARG A 184 8.08 -23.15 -5.43
N SER A 185 9.16 -22.39 -5.41
CA SER A 185 10.48 -22.83 -5.90
C SER A 185 11.00 -24.02 -5.10
N HIS A 186 10.93 -23.97 -3.77
CA HIS A 186 11.39 -25.07 -2.92
C HIS A 186 10.59 -26.36 -3.17
N ARG A 187 9.26 -26.26 -3.30
CA ARG A 187 8.43 -27.43 -3.63
C ARG A 187 8.68 -27.96 -5.05
N GLY A 188 8.94 -27.08 -6.02
CA GLY A 188 9.32 -27.48 -7.37
C GLY A 188 10.65 -28.25 -7.41
N ALA A 189 11.62 -27.83 -6.59
CA ALA A 189 12.91 -28.52 -6.45
C ALA A 189 12.77 -29.90 -5.78
N VAL A 190 11.93 -30.01 -4.74
CA VAL A 190 11.72 -31.29 -4.02
C VAL A 190 10.83 -32.26 -4.81
N GLY A 191 9.92 -31.75 -5.67
CA GLY A 191 9.08 -32.57 -6.56
C GLY A 191 9.71 -32.93 -7.90
N GLY A 192 10.87 -32.35 -8.22
CA GLY A 192 11.62 -32.55 -9.47
C GLY A 192 12.64 -33.68 -9.38
N ASN A 193 12.14 -34.93 -9.39
CA ASN A 193 12.78 -36.22 -9.65
C ASN A 193 13.99 -36.70 -8.79
N PRO A 194 13.90 -37.89 -8.15
CA PRO A 194 15.06 -38.75 -7.92
C PRO A 194 15.50 -39.35 -9.27
N GLY A 195 16.57 -38.81 -9.84
CA GLY A 195 17.34 -39.46 -10.90
C GLY A 195 18.37 -40.41 -10.31
#